data_AF-A0AAN6PBT7-F1
#
_entry.id   AF-A0AAN6PBT7-F1
#
_cell.length_a   1.000
_cell.length_b   1.000
_cell.length_c   1.000
_cell.angle_alpha   90.00
_cell.angle_beta   90.00
_cell.angle_gamma   90.00
#
_symmetry.space_group_name_H-M   'P 1'
#
loop_
_entity.id
_entity.type
_entity.pdbx_description
1 polymer ?
#
loop_
_entity_poly.entity_id
_entity_poly.type
_entity_poly.pdbx_seq_one_letter_code
_entity_poly.pdbx_strand_id
1 'polypeptide(L)'
;MTALNIQDFAQTQLTLLAAELAAEIAESAALVSLHSPAALQRAGVALTNLVVAAQRTGLGGKTVLELGPDPATSSGSCSSSSADLPEHGVRVGDIVLVAEQPSSSFGGGVRKKEVREMEGRGVKGV
;
A
#
# COMPACT_ATOMS: atom_id res chain seq x y z
N MET A 1 -41.77 25.69 10.79
CA MET A 1 -40.42 25.25 10.40
C MET A 1 -39.70 24.85 11.68
N THR A 2 -39.60 23.55 11.97
CA THR A 2 -38.88 23.05 13.14
C THR A 2 -37.38 23.20 12.91
N ALA A 3 -36.68 23.83 13.85
CA ALA A 3 -35.24 23.99 13.77
C ALA A 3 -34.57 22.60 13.81
N LEU A 4 -33.60 22.38 12.93
CA LEU A 4 -32.82 21.14 12.89
C LEU A 4 -32.06 20.97 14.21
N ASN A 5 -32.21 19.81 14.85
CA ASN A 5 -31.38 19.47 16.01
C ASN A 5 -29.98 19.09 15.53
N ILE A 6 -29.04 20.01 15.70
CA ILE A 6 -27.65 19.86 15.25
C ILE A 6 -26.97 18.66 15.93
N GLN A 7 -27.33 18.36 17.18
CA GLN A 7 -26.72 17.26 17.94
C GLN A 7 -27.13 15.91 17.34
N ASP A 8 -28.42 15.70 17.11
CA ASP A 8 -28.93 14.46 16.52
C ASP A 8 -28.37 14.23 15.11
N PHE A 9 -28.29 15.30 14.30
CA PHE A 9 -27.66 15.25 12.98
C PHE A 9 -26.18 14.84 13.08
N ALA A 10 -25.40 15.52 13.92
CA ALA A 10 -23.97 15.24 14.08
C ALA A 10 -23.72 13.81 14.57
N GLN A 11 -24.51 13.34 15.55
CA GLN A 11 -24.38 11.98 16.06
C GLN A 11 -24.73 10.92 15.01
N THR A 12 -25.74 11.19 14.19
CA THR A 12 -26.08 10.34 13.05
C THR A 12 -24.93 10.30 12.04
N GLN A 13 -24.37 11.45 11.66
CA GLN A 13 -23.24 11.52 10.72
C GLN A 13 -22.01 10.78 11.25
N LEU A 14 -21.66 10.94 12.52
CA LEU A 14 -20.54 10.21 13.14
C LEU A 14 -20.76 8.69 13.11
N THR A 15 -22.00 8.25 13.34
CA THR A 15 -22.34 6.82 13.28
C THR A 15 -22.21 6.26 11.87
N LEU A 16 -22.68 7.01 10.87
CA LEU A 16 -22.57 6.61 9.47
C LEU A 16 -21.12 6.57 8.99
N LEU A 17 -20.32 7.59 9.32
CA LEU A 17 -18.90 7.64 8.99
C LEU A 17 -18.12 6.49 9.63
N ALA A 18 -18.43 6.13 10.88
CA ALA A 18 -17.80 4.99 11.54
C ALA A 18 -18.14 3.67 10.85
N ALA A 19 -19.39 3.50 10.38
CA ALA A 19 -19.81 2.33 9.64
C ALA A 19 -19.16 2.25 8.25
N GLU A 20 -19.08 3.37 7.54
CA GLU A 20 -18.38 3.49 6.24
C GLU A 20 -16.90 3.13 6.37
N LEU A 21 -16.20 3.74 7.34
CA LEU A 21 -14.79 3.46 7.60
C LEU A 21 -14.54 1.97 7.89
N ALA A 22 -15.41 1.34 8.70
CA ALA A 22 -15.27 -0.08 9.01
C ALA A 22 -15.46 -0.97 7.77
N ALA A 23 -16.39 -0.60 6.87
CA ALA A 23 -16.60 -1.30 5.61
C ALA A 23 -15.40 -1.14 4.66
N GLU A 24 -14.86 0.07 4.53
CA GLU A 24 -13.69 0.36 3.68
C GLU A 24 -12.43 -0.38 4.15
N ILE A 25 -12.19 -0.45 5.47
CA ILE A 25 -11.09 -1.23 6.04
C ILE A 25 -11.25 -2.73 5.72
N ALA A 26 -12.46 -3.26 5.87
CA ALA A 26 -12.74 -4.67 5.58
C ALA A 26 -12.54 -5.00 4.10
N GLU A 27 -12.99 -4.12 3.20
CA GLU A 27 -12.79 -4.24 1.75
C GLU A 27 -11.30 -4.19 1.38
N SER A 28 -10.57 -3.19 1.88
CA SER A 28 -9.14 -3.02 1.62
C SER A 28 -8.33 -4.23 2.12
N ALA A 29 -8.66 -4.75 3.31
CA ALA A 29 -8.05 -5.96 3.85
C ALA A 29 -8.36 -7.21 3.00
N ALA A 30 -9.58 -7.31 2.47
CA ALA A 30 -9.95 -8.39 1.56
C ALA A 30 -9.17 -8.29 0.23
N LEU A 31 -9.08 -7.10 -0.37
CA LEU A 31 -8.34 -6.87 -1.61
C LEU A 31 -6.87 -7.29 -1.48
N VAL A 32 -6.19 -6.84 -0.42
CA VAL A 32 -4.78 -7.17 -0.17
C VAL A 32 -4.59 -8.66 0.14
N SER A 33 -5.53 -9.30 0.83
CA SER A 33 -5.37 -10.71 1.23
C SER A 33 -5.75 -11.74 0.17
N LEU A 34 -6.62 -11.38 -0.78
CA LEU A 34 -7.14 -12.32 -1.78
C LEU A 34 -6.35 -12.29 -3.09
N HIS A 35 -5.54 -11.27 -3.33
CA HIS A 35 -4.83 -11.08 -4.59
C HIS A 35 -3.31 -11.18 -4.40
N SER A 36 -2.64 -11.77 -5.38
CA SER A 36 -1.18 -11.72 -5.44
C SER A 36 -0.69 -10.28 -5.69
N PRO A 37 0.49 -9.88 -5.19
CA PRO A 37 1.07 -8.56 -5.43
C PRO A 37 1.15 -8.17 -6.92
N ALA A 38 1.54 -9.11 -7.79
CA ALA A 38 1.60 -8.89 -9.24
C ALA A 38 0.20 -8.64 -9.88
N ALA A 39 -0.88 -9.15 -9.29
CA ALA A 39 -2.24 -8.87 -9.75
C ALA A 39 -2.67 -7.45 -9.32
N LEU A 40 -2.35 -7.06 -8.07
CA LEU A 40 -2.61 -5.71 -7.57
C LEU A 40 -1.84 -4.64 -8.35
N GLN A 41 -0.58 -4.91 -8.71
CA GLN A 41 0.20 -4.00 -9.55
C GLN A 41 -0.40 -3.83 -10.95
N ARG A 42 -0.84 -4.92 -11.59
CA ARG A 42 -1.51 -4.84 -12.89
C ARG A 42 -2.83 -4.06 -12.83
N ALA A 43 -3.51 -4.09 -11.69
CA ALA A 43 -4.71 -3.28 -11.45
C ALA A 43 -4.38 -1.81 -11.08
N GLY A 44 -3.09 -1.45 -10.93
CA GLY A 44 -2.65 -0.10 -10.62
C GLY A 44 -2.83 0.32 -9.16
N VAL A 45 -3.13 -0.62 -8.26
CA VAL A 45 -3.39 -0.36 -6.82
C VAL A 45 -2.24 -0.78 -5.91
N ALA A 46 -1.14 -1.30 -6.47
CA ALA A 46 0.08 -1.60 -5.74
C ALA A 46 1.32 -1.35 -6.61
N LEU A 47 2.46 -1.12 -5.98
CA LEU A 47 3.78 -1.05 -6.61
C LEU A 47 4.69 -2.06 -5.93
N THR A 48 5.33 -2.91 -6.72
CA THR A 48 6.19 -4.01 -6.24
C THR A 48 7.63 -3.80 -6.73
N ASN A 49 8.58 -4.55 -6.16
CA ASN A 49 10.01 -4.47 -6.48
C ASN A 49 10.60 -3.06 -6.32
N LEU A 50 10.26 -2.40 -5.21
CA LEU A 50 10.81 -1.11 -4.84
C LEU A 50 11.97 -1.27 -3.87
N VAL A 51 12.98 -0.40 -4.01
CA VAL A 51 14.12 -0.27 -3.09
C VAL A 51 14.14 1.13 -2.49
N VAL A 52 14.69 1.23 -1.29
CA VAL A 52 14.91 2.53 -0.63
C VAL A 52 16.04 3.25 -1.36
N ALA A 53 15.67 4.29 -2.12
CA ALA A 53 16.62 5.17 -2.79
C ALA A 53 17.24 6.17 -1.82
N ALA A 54 16.42 6.73 -0.92
CA ALA A 54 16.87 7.65 0.12
C ALA A 54 15.95 7.61 1.35
N GLN A 55 16.53 7.89 2.51
CA GLN A 55 15.80 8.07 3.76
C GLN A 55 16.30 9.33 4.46
N ARG A 56 15.39 10.23 4.82
CA ARG A 56 15.72 11.49 5.50
C ARG A 56 14.68 11.87 6.54
N THR A 57 15.03 12.74 7.47
CA THR A 57 14.09 13.32 8.43
C THR A 57 13.45 14.57 7.83
N GLY A 58 12.13 14.55 7.68
CA GLY A 58 11.32 15.67 7.21
C GLY A 58 10.75 16.53 8.34
N LEU A 59 9.82 17.41 7.97
CA LEU A 59 9.16 18.34 8.88
C LEU A 59 8.42 17.60 10.01
N GLY A 60 8.55 18.11 11.23
CA GLY A 60 7.90 17.53 12.42
C GLY A 60 8.49 16.19 12.85
N GLY A 61 9.74 15.88 12.48
CA GLY A 61 10.44 14.66 12.87
C GLY A 61 9.99 13.40 12.13
N LYS A 62 9.19 13.55 11.06
CA LYS A 62 8.70 12.42 10.26
C LYS A 62 9.80 11.85 9.38
N THR A 63 9.86 10.54 9.20
CA THR A 63 10.75 9.92 8.22
C THR A 63 10.15 10.06 6.83
N VAL A 64 10.96 10.56 5.89
CA VAL A 64 10.63 10.64 4.46
C VAL A 64 11.45 9.57 3.76
N LEU A 65 10.74 8.63 3.14
CA LEU A 65 11.31 7.54 2.36
C LEU A 65 11.11 7.83 0.88
N GLU A 66 12.18 7.71 0.11
CA GLU A 66 12.15 7.75 -1.35
C GLU A 66 12.30 6.32 -1.85
N LEU A 67 11.30 5.85 -2.59
CA LEU A 67 11.27 4.50 -3.15
C LEU A 67 11.43 4.58 -4.66
N GLY A 68 12.35 3.77 -5.20
CA GLY A 68 12.59 3.64 -6.63
C GLY A 68 12.52 2.17 -7.06
N PRO A 69 12.35 1.88 -8.35
CA PRO A 69 12.35 0.50 -8.84
C PRO A 69 13.70 -0.18 -8.64
N ASP A 70 13.70 -1.49 -8.36
CA ASP A 70 14.91 -2.29 -8.24
C ASP A 70 15.59 -2.44 -9.61
N PRO A 71 16.85 -1.97 -9.78
CA PRO A 71 17.59 -2.07 -11.03
C PRO A 71 17.77 -3.51 -11.53
N ALA A 72 17.72 -4.52 -10.65
CA ALA A 72 17.82 -5.93 -11.02
C ALA A 72 16.56 -6.46 -11.72
N THR A 73 15.41 -5.82 -11.51
CA THR A 73 14.12 -6.24 -12.07
C THR A 73 13.61 -5.30 -13.18
N SER A 74 14.18 -4.10 -13.29
CA SER A 74 13.84 -3.11 -14.31
C SER A 74 14.50 -3.41 -15.67
N SER A 75 14.21 -4.56 -16.28
CA SER A 75 14.84 -4.98 -17.54
C SER A 75 14.05 -4.59 -18.81
N GLY A 76 13.56 -3.35 -18.95
CA GLY A 76 12.70 -3.04 -20.12
C GLY A 76 12.31 -1.60 -20.51
N SER A 77 12.69 -0.53 -19.80
CA SER A 77 12.42 0.85 -20.29
C SER A 77 13.62 1.78 -20.16
N CYS A 78 14.77 1.34 -20.68
CA CYS A 78 15.93 2.21 -20.86
C CYS A 78 15.70 3.22 -22.01
N SER A 79 15.05 4.35 -21.73
CA SER A 79 15.07 5.51 -22.64
C SER A 79 14.83 6.87 -21.96
N SER A 80 14.87 6.98 -20.63
CA SER A 80 14.89 8.30 -19.99
C SER A 80 15.50 8.21 -18.60
N SER A 81 16.11 9.30 -18.16
CA SER A 81 17.04 9.42 -17.02
C SER A 81 16.42 9.26 -15.63
N SER A 82 15.24 8.65 -15.54
CA SER A 82 14.53 8.26 -14.33
C SER A 82 13.89 6.91 -14.61
N ALA A 83 14.19 5.88 -13.81
CA ALA A 83 13.55 4.58 -13.96
C ALA A 83 12.05 4.73 -13.66
N ASP A 84 11.23 4.80 -14.72
CA ASP A 84 9.81 5.07 -14.60
C ASP A 84 9.07 3.93 -13.90
N LEU A 85 8.19 4.29 -12.97
CA LEU A 85 7.30 3.35 -12.28
C LEU A 85 6.26 2.80 -13.28
N PRO A 86 5.78 1.55 -13.10
CA PRO A 86 4.69 1.03 -13.91
C PRO A 86 3.42 1.87 -13.73
N GLU A 87 2.50 1.83 -14.70
CA GLU A 87 1.25 2.59 -14.62
C GLU A 87 0.50 2.33 -13.30
N HIS A 88 0.20 3.40 -12.57
CA HIS A 88 -0.40 3.32 -11.24
C HIS A 88 -1.43 4.42 -10.97
N GLY A 89 -2.39 4.09 -10.09
CA GLY A 89 -3.40 5.00 -9.58
C GLY A 89 -2.91 5.93 -8.46
N VAL A 90 -1.74 5.66 -7.87
CA VAL A 90 -1.24 6.39 -6.67
C VAL A 90 -1.04 7.88 -6.94
N ARG A 91 -1.54 8.73 -6.05
CA ARG A 91 -1.44 10.20 -6.06
C ARG A 91 -0.91 10.74 -4.74
N VAL A 92 -0.51 12.01 -4.76
CA VAL A 92 -0.05 12.72 -3.56
C VAL A 92 -1.22 12.86 -2.59
N GLY A 93 -1.03 12.40 -1.36
CA GLY A 93 -2.05 12.41 -0.31
C GLY A 93 -2.65 11.04 -0.03
N ASP A 94 -2.40 10.04 -0.88
CA ASP A 94 -2.87 8.67 -0.66
C ASP A 94 -2.24 8.05 0.60
N ILE A 95 -3.05 7.27 1.32
CA ILE A 95 -2.61 6.47 2.45
C ILE A 95 -2.15 5.12 1.90
N VAL A 96 -0.86 4.80 2.10
CA VAL A 96 -0.25 3.58 1.54
C VAL A 96 0.31 2.70 2.65
N LEU A 97 0.23 1.39 2.43
CA LEU A 97 0.94 0.39 3.22
C LEU A 97 2.28 0.11 2.55
N VAL A 98 3.37 0.15 3.34
CA VAL A 98 4.70 -0.30 2.91
C VAL A 98 5.01 -1.59 3.65
N ALA A 99 5.28 -2.66 2.90
CA ALA A 99 5.62 -3.98 3.43
C ALA A 99 6.89 -4.51 2.75
N GLU A 100 7.59 -5.41 3.45
CA GLU A 100 8.70 -6.15 2.86
C GLU A 100 8.13 -7.20 1.90
N GLN A 101 8.55 -7.12 0.64
CA GLN A 101 8.23 -8.13 -0.34
C GLN A 101 9.09 -9.38 -0.09
N PRO A 102 8.52 -10.60 -0.06
CA PRO A 102 9.32 -11.80 0.11
C PRO A 102 10.28 -11.96 -1.08
N SER A 103 11.51 -12.37 -0.81
CA SER A 103 12.55 -12.67 -1.82
C SER A 103 12.15 -13.74 -2.85
N SER A 104 10.99 -14.38 -2.65
CA SER A 104 10.44 -15.48 -3.44
C SER A 104 9.51 -15.04 -4.59
N SER A 105 9.22 -13.75 -4.80
CA SER A 105 8.31 -13.33 -5.89
C SER A 105 8.93 -13.52 -7.29
N PHE A 106 10.26 -13.63 -7.38
CA PHE A 106 11.00 -13.89 -8.62
C PHE A 106 11.52 -15.34 -8.64
N GLY A 107 10.67 -16.29 -9.02
CA GLY A 107 11.05 -17.64 -9.51
C GLY A 107 11.88 -18.57 -8.60
N GLY A 108 12.29 -18.17 -7.40
CA GLY A 108 13.06 -18.96 -6.45
C GLY A 108 12.15 -19.61 -5.41
N GLY A 109 12.15 -20.95 -5.34
CA GLY A 109 11.24 -21.75 -4.53
C GLY A 109 11.05 -21.27 -3.07
N VAL A 110 9.79 -21.15 -2.67
CA VAL A 110 9.35 -20.73 -1.34
C VAL A 110 9.89 -21.67 -0.27
N ARG A 111 10.73 -21.16 0.65
CA ARG A 111 10.90 -21.79 1.95
C ARG A 111 9.69 -21.44 2.79
N LYS A 112 8.75 -22.38 2.95
CA LYS A 112 7.50 -22.28 3.75
C LYS A 112 7.70 -21.69 5.17
N LYS A 113 8.94 -21.69 5.67
CA LYS A 113 9.34 -21.08 6.95
C LYS A 113 9.34 -19.54 6.91
N GLU A 114 9.80 -18.91 5.83
CA GLU A 114 9.93 -17.44 5.73
C GLU A 114 8.56 -16.75 5.61
N VAL A 115 7.65 -17.32 4.82
CA VAL A 115 6.27 -16.80 4.71
C VAL A 115 5.56 -16.81 6.06
N ARG A 116 5.71 -17.90 6.82
CA ARG A 116 5.07 -18.04 8.15
C ARG A 116 5.68 -17.11 9.21
N GLU A 117 6.97 -16.79 9.07
CA GLU A 117 7.65 -15.84 9.94
C GLU A 117 7.22 -14.39 9.66
N MET A 118 7.03 -14.03 8.38
CA MET A 118 6.49 -12.72 7.99
C MET A 118 5.01 -12.55 8.40
N GLU A 119 4.19 -13.59 8.24
CA GLU A 119 2.81 -13.61 8.77
C GLU A 119 2.79 -13.42 10.30
N GLY A 120 3.74 -14.03 11.02
CA GLY A 120 3.89 -13.86 12.46
C GLY A 120 4.33 -12.47 12.89
N ARG A 121 5.00 -11.71 12.02
CA ARG A 121 5.36 -10.29 12.24
C ARG A 121 4.23 -9.32 11.88
N GLY A 122 3.06 -9.84 11.51
CA GLY A 122 1.92 -9.03 11.06
C GLY A 122 2.12 -8.43 9.66
N VAL A 123 3.20 -8.81 8.97
CA VAL A 123 3.49 -8.36 7.60
C VAL A 123 2.87 -9.39 6.67
N LYS A 124 1.60 -9.18 6.32
CA LYS A 124 0.98 -9.92 5.23
C LYS A 124 1.65 -9.42 3.95
N GLY A 125 2.50 -10.26 3.35
CA GLY A 125 3.38 -9.86 2.25
C GLY A 125 2.60 -9.11 1.17
N VAL A 126 2.98 -7.85 0.97
CA VAL A 126 2.68 -7.10 -0.24
C VAL A 126 3.95 -7.07 -1.06
#